data_AF-A0A1E3QA34-F1
#
_entry.id   AF-A0A1E3QA34-F1
#
_cell.length_a   1.000
_cell.length_b   1.000
_cell.length_c   1.000
_cell.angle_alpha   90.00
_cell.angle_beta   90.00
_cell.angle_gamma   90.00
#
_symmetry.space_group_name_H-M   'P 1'
#
loop_
_entity.id
_entity.type
_entity.pdbx_description
1 polymer ?
#
loop_
_entity_poly.entity_id
_entity_poly.type
_entity_poly.pdbx_seq_one_letter_code
_entity_poly.pdbx_strand_id
1 'polypeptide(L)'
;QAVPAIILLIGLFWFPYSPRWLASKDSWDEALLVLAFLRTASCNINNPLVLAEYKEIEGQLRLEGNEESNWLHELLSRKMRKRVFLVIIIHVCQFISGIPLIVITLLYIITTLMSIPSVGWIDQWGRSLLVRAILFGFLQFLIGGLFRQYGLTLSQTSHSPWKIDDHPAVTRTIQAGYYLNLMI
;
A
#
# COMPACT_ATOMS: atom_id res chain seq x y z
N GLN A 1 0.29 -5.65 4.12
CA GLN A 1 1.31 -4.71 4.64
C GLN A 1 2.32 -4.33 3.54
N ALA A 2 1.84 -3.91 2.36
CA ALA A 2 2.71 -3.50 1.24
C ALA A 2 2.41 -2.07 0.75
N VAL A 3 1.25 -1.52 1.14
CA VAL A 3 0.81 -0.16 0.74
C VAL A 3 1.84 0.92 1.13
N PRO A 4 2.40 0.97 2.35
CA PRO A 4 3.42 1.95 2.69
C PRO A 4 4.72 1.77 1.89
N ALA A 5 5.11 0.52 1.61
CA ALA A 5 6.30 0.21 0.83
C ALA A 5 6.16 0.64 -0.63
N ILE A 6 4.98 0.45 -1.24
CA ILE A 6 4.69 0.90 -2.60
C ILE A 6 4.68 2.43 -2.68
N ILE A 7 4.11 3.11 -1.67
CA ILE A 7 4.14 4.58 -1.59
C ILE A 7 5.57 5.11 -1.49
N LEU A 8 6.41 4.49 -0.65
CA LEU A 8 7.83 4.85 -0.54
C LEU A 8 8.62 4.54 -1.82
N LEU A 9 8.34 3.41 -2.48
CA LEU A 9 8.98 3.04 -3.74
C LEU A 9 8.67 4.07 -4.84
N ILE A 10 7.41 4.51 -4.92
CA ILE A 10 7.00 5.59 -5.82
C ILE A 10 7.68 6.90 -5.42
N GLY A 11 7.77 7.20 -4.12
CA GLY A 11 8.45 8.39 -3.60
C GLY A 11 9.95 8.45 -3.91
N LEU A 12 10.63 7.29 -4.02
CA LEU A 12 12.05 7.21 -4.32
C LEU A 12 12.41 7.84 -5.67
N PHE A 13 11.52 7.81 -6.66
CA PHE A 13 11.76 8.40 -7.98
C PHE A 13 11.81 9.94 -7.96
N TRP A 14 11.24 10.58 -6.94
CA TRP A 14 11.27 12.04 -6.77
C TRP A 14 12.41 12.55 -5.87
N PHE A 15 13.05 11.67 -5.10
CA PHE A 15 14.14 12.08 -4.22
C PHE A 15 15.46 12.17 -5.00
N PRO A 16 16.22 13.28 -4.89
CA PRO A 16 17.54 13.36 -5.51
C PRO A 16 18.49 12.34 -4.86
N TYR A 17 19.47 11.88 -5.63
CA TYR A 17 20.54 11.02 -5.12
C TYR A 17 21.30 11.70 -3.99
N SER A 18 21.89 10.93 -3.07
CA SER A 18 22.66 11.56 -1.99
C SER A 18 23.91 12.25 -2.56
N PRO A 19 24.24 13.47 -2.09
CA PRO A 19 25.37 14.24 -2.62
C PRO A 19 26.71 13.52 -2.39
N ARG A 20 26.83 12.77 -1.29
CA ARG A 20 28.01 11.93 -1.01
C ARG A 20 28.19 10.80 -2.02
N TRP A 21 27.10 10.20 -2.51
CA TRP A 21 27.18 9.15 -3.52
C TRP A 21 27.61 9.71 -4.88
N LEU A 22 27.09 10.88 -5.27
CA LEU A 22 27.52 11.58 -6.47
C LEU A 22 29.02 11.94 -6.40
N ALA A 23 29.47 12.45 -5.23
CA ALA A 23 30.88 12.70 -4.97
C ALA A 23 31.74 11.44 -5.07
N SER A 24 31.26 10.28 -4.60
CA SER A 24 32.00 9.00 -4.69
C SER A 24 32.14 8.46 -6.12
N LYS A 25 31.37 9.00 -7.07
CA LYS A 25 31.46 8.70 -8.50
C LYS A 25 32.20 9.78 -9.29
N ASP A 26 32.99 10.61 -8.62
CA ASP A 26 33.71 11.75 -9.19
C ASP A 26 32.81 12.81 -9.86
N SER A 27 31.49 12.81 -9.58
CA SER A 27 30.51 13.73 -10.17
C SER A 27 30.26 14.93 -9.22
N TRP A 28 31.29 15.77 -9.05
CA TRP A 28 31.31 16.84 -8.05
C TRP A 28 30.37 18.02 -8.34
N ASP A 29 30.16 18.36 -9.61
CA ASP A 29 29.27 19.47 -10.00
C ASP A 29 27.80 19.15 -9.66
N GLU A 30 27.37 17.92 -9.95
CA GLU A 30 26.02 17.43 -9.59
C GLU A 30 25.86 17.28 -8.09
N ALA A 31 26.89 16.78 -7.39
CA ALA A 31 26.89 16.67 -5.94
C ALA A 31 26.68 18.05 -5.29
N LEU A 32 27.33 19.08 -5.82
CA LEU A 32 27.21 20.44 -5.32
C LEU A 32 25.82 21.05 -5.60
N LEU A 33 25.24 20.79 -6.78
CA LEU A 33 23.86 21.20 -7.10
C LEU A 33 22.83 20.57 -6.16
N VAL A 34 22.95 19.27 -5.92
CA VAL A 34 22.07 18.55 -4.99
C VAL A 34 22.29 19.03 -3.56
N LEU A 35 23.53 19.28 -3.15
CA LEU A 35 23.83 19.81 -1.81
C LEU A 35 23.24 21.21 -1.62
N ALA A 36 23.33 22.07 -2.63
CA ALA A 36 22.72 23.40 -2.63
C ALA A 36 21.19 23.32 -2.55
N PHE A 37 20.58 22.39 -3.29
CA PHE A 37 19.14 22.12 -3.25
C PHE A 37 18.67 21.62 -1.87
N LEU A 38 19.45 20.74 -1.22
CA LEU A 38 19.11 20.18 0.09
C LEU A 38 19.30 21.19 1.24
N ARG A 39 20.30 22.07 1.16
CA ARG A 39 20.67 22.95 2.28
C ARG A 39 20.09 24.36 2.20
N THR A 40 19.86 24.88 1.00
CA THR A 40 19.42 26.26 0.77
C THR A 40 18.12 26.28 -0.02
N ALA A 41 17.06 26.88 0.52
CA ALA A 41 15.77 27.04 -0.17
C ALA A 41 15.89 27.78 -1.52
N SER A 42 16.93 28.61 -1.67
CA SER A 42 17.25 29.40 -2.86
C SER A 42 18.16 28.68 -3.87
N CYS A 43 18.54 27.42 -3.65
CA CYS A 43 19.50 26.67 -4.50
C CYS A 43 20.80 27.44 -4.81
N ASN A 44 21.30 28.22 -3.85
CA ASN A 44 22.49 29.03 -4.07
C ASN A 44 23.77 28.23 -3.79
N ILE A 45 24.48 27.91 -4.86
CA ILE A 45 25.78 27.22 -4.89
C ILE A 45 26.85 27.96 -4.08
N ASN A 46 26.83 29.29 -4.09
CA ASN A 46 27.88 30.12 -3.49
C ASN A 46 27.62 30.42 -2.01
N ASN A 47 26.63 29.79 -1.39
CA ASN A 47 26.39 29.96 0.04
C ASN A 47 27.58 29.40 0.83
N PRO A 48 28.21 30.17 1.75
CA PRO A 48 29.35 29.71 2.52
C PRO A 48 29.08 28.42 3.32
N LEU A 49 27.83 28.14 3.69
CA LEU A 49 27.45 26.90 4.37
C LEU A 49 27.58 25.67 3.46
N VAL A 50 27.15 25.77 2.20
CA VAL A 50 27.19 24.66 1.23
C VAL A 50 28.63 24.34 0.84
N LEU A 51 29.45 25.37 0.63
CA LEU A 51 30.88 25.22 0.32
C LEU A 51 31.67 24.60 1.47
N ALA A 52 31.30 24.90 2.72
CA ALA A 52 31.92 24.28 3.89
C ALA A 52 31.62 22.77 3.97
N GLU A 53 30.35 22.38 3.77
CA GLU A 53 29.92 20.98 3.79
C GLU A 53 30.50 20.20 2.59
N TYR A 54 30.58 20.82 1.41
CA TYR A 54 31.26 20.28 0.24
C TYR A 54 32.73 19.92 0.54
N LYS A 55 33.50 20.85 1.15
CA LYS A 55 34.90 20.61 1.52
C LYS A 55 35.07 19.53 2.58
N GLU A 56 34.12 19.40 3.49
CA GLU A 56 34.13 18.32 4.49
C GLU A 56 33.97 16.96 3.81
N ILE A 57 33.00 16.83 2.89
CA ILE A 57 32.76 15.60 2.13
C ILE A 57 33.97 15.25 1.26
N GLU A 58 34.55 16.23 0.57
CA GLU A 58 35.79 16.07 -0.21
C GLU A 58 36.95 15.56 0.67
N GLY A 59 37.12 16.15 1.85
CA GLY A 59 38.12 15.71 2.83
C GLY A 59 37.91 14.28 3.30
N GLN A 60 36.67 13.86 3.54
CA GLN A 60 36.33 12.49 3.94
C GLN A 60 36.61 11.49 2.80
N LEU A 61 36.17 11.79 1.58
CA LEU A 61 36.38 10.90 0.44
C LEU A 61 37.85 10.74 0.08
N ARG A 62 38.66 11.79 0.25
CA ARG A 62 40.12 11.71 0.00
C ARG A 62 40.83 10.77 0.98
N LEU A 63 40.31 10.65 2.20
CA LEU A 63 40.81 9.70 3.20
C LEU A 63 40.33 8.27 2.88
N GLU A 64 39.09 8.14 2.41
CA GLU A 64 38.47 6.84 2.07
C GLU A 64 38.99 6.25 0.74
N GLY A 65 39.27 7.07 -0.27
CA GLY A 65 39.69 6.63 -1.61
C GLY A 65 41.07 5.94 -1.68
N ASN A 66 41.87 6.01 -0.61
CA ASN A 66 43.14 5.30 -0.49
C ASN A 66 43.01 3.92 0.18
N GLU A 67 41.82 3.56 0.68
CA GLU A 67 41.56 2.27 1.29
C GLU A 67 40.65 1.46 0.36
N GLU A 68 41.18 0.44 -0.34
CA GLU A 68 40.34 -0.52 -1.06
C GLU A 68 39.33 -1.14 -0.08
N SER A 69 38.06 -0.75 -0.25
CA SER A 69 37.01 -0.94 0.75
C SER A 69 36.60 -2.41 0.87
N ASN A 70 37.32 -3.16 1.68
CA ASN A 70 36.80 -4.39 2.25
C ASN A 70 35.73 -4.01 3.27
N TRP A 71 34.46 -3.96 2.86
CA TRP A 71 33.31 -3.64 3.71
C TRP A 71 33.29 -4.43 5.04
N LEU A 72 33.79 -5.67 5.01
CA LEU A 72 33.99 -6.50 6.20
C LEU A 72 35.02 -5.91 7.17
N HIS A 73 36.14 -5.42 6.65
CA HIS A 73 37.21 -4.81 7.45
C HIS A 73 36.75 -3.49 8.08
N GLU A 74 35.93 -2.71 7.36
CA GLU A 74 35.35 -1.47 7.85
C GLU A 74 34.35 -1.72 9.00
N LEU A 75 33.47 -2.72 8.85
CA LEU A 75 32.54 -3.15 9.90
C LEU A 75 33.25 -3.76 11.11
N LEU A 76 34.35 -4.51 10.90
CA LEU A 76 35.18 -5.08 11.96
C LEU A 76 36.26 -4.14 12.50
N SER A 77 36.30 -2.90 12.00
CA SER A 77 37.24 -1.87 12.47
C SER A 77 37.13 -1.69 13.98
N ARG A 78 38.25 -1.39 14.62
CA ARG A 78 38.35 -1.28 16.09
C ARG A 78 37.34 -0.29 16.70
N LYS A 79 36.95 0.71 15.91
CA LYS A 79 35.95 1.74 16.25
C LYS A 79 34.53 1.20 16.23
N MET A 80 34.17 0.39 15.24
CA MET A 80 32.80 -0.10 15.03
C MET A 80 32.53 -1.44 15.76
N ARG A 81 33.56 -2.27 15.95
CA ARG A 81 33.44 -3.61 16.56
C ARG A 81 32.75 -3.61 17.93
N LYS A 82 33.04 -2.65 18.80
CA LYS A 82 32.41 -2.54 20.13
C LYS A 82 30.91 -2.25 20.02
N ARG A 83 30.53 -1.37 19.09
CA ARG A 83 29.12 -1.02 18.85
C ARG A 83 28.37 -2.21 18.25
N VAL A 84 28.96 -2.86 17.24
CA VAL A 84 28.39 -4.06 16.60
C VAL A 84 28.21 -5.18 17.61
N PHE A 85 29.21 -5.46 18.45
CA PHE A 85 29.12 -6.51 19.46
C PHE A 85 28.04 -6.22 20.51
N LEU A 86 27.91 -4.97 20.96
CA LEU A 86 26.86 -4.55 21.90
C LEU A 86 25.47 -4.72 21.28
N VAL A 87 25.28 -4.31 20.02
CA VAL A 87 24.00 -4.49 19.30
C VAL A 87 23.67 -5.97 19.14
N ILE A 88 24.63 -6.81 18.78
CA ILE A 88 24.44 -8.25 18.64
C ILE A 88 24.06 -8.88 19.97
N ILE A 89 24.76 -8.55 21.06
CA ILE A 89 24.42 -9.06 22.40
C ILE A 89 23.00 -8.67 22.78
N ILE A 90 22.62 -7.41 22.58
CA ILE A 90 21.25 -6.96 22.88
C ILE A 90 20.23 -7.76 22.06
N HIS A 91 20.46 -7.94 20.75
CA HIS A 91 19.55 -8.72 19.90
C HIS A 91 19.47 -10.18 20.32
N VAL A 92 20.60 -10.78 20.72
CA VAL A 92 20.64 -12.16 21.23
C VAL A 92 19.90 -12.28 22.55
N CYS A 93 20.09 -11.36 23.50
CA CYS A 93 19.32 -11.31 24.75
C CYS A 93 17.82 -11.15 24.49
N GLN A 94 17.44 -10.31 23.52
CA GLN A 94 16.04 -10.16 23.10
C GLN A 94 15.48 -11.45 22.51
N PHE A 95 16.25 -12.17 21.69
CA PHE A 95 15.80 -13.43 21.09
C PHE A 95 15.67 -14.56 22.14
N ILE A 96 16.61 -14.65 23.08
CA ILE A 96 16.61 -15.66 24.15
C ILE A 96 15.43 -15.46 25.11
N SER A 97 14.94 -14.22 25.30
CA SER A 97 13.81 -13.93 26.18
C SER A 97 12.51 -14.67 25.82
N GLY A 98 12.39 -15.19 24.58
CA GLY A 98 11.21 -15.93 24.13
C GLY A 98 9.96 -15.06 23.90
N ILE A 99 10.00 -13.77 24.24
CA ILE A 99 8.89 -12.83 24.03
C ILE A 99 8.40 -12.83 22.57
N PRO A 100 9.28 -12.79 21.54
CA PRO A 100 8.81 -12.81 20.16
C PRO A 100 8.03 -14.09 19.80
N LEU A 101 8.44 -15.24 20.35
CA LEU A 101 7.79 -16.53 20.12
C LEU A 101 6.42 -16.60 20.80
N ILE A 102 6.28 -16.03 21.99
CA ILE A 102 5.00 -15.96 22.70
C ILE A 102 4.03 -15.06 21.93
N VAL A 103 4.48 -13.87 21.52
CA VAL A 103 3.65 -12.91 20.78
C VAL A 103 3.17 -13.49 19.46
N ILE A 104 4.06 -14.12 18.67
CA ILE A 104 3.65 -14.71 17.38
C ILE A 104 2.66 -15.87 17.58
N THR A 105 2.88 -16.72 18.59
CA THR A 105 1.97 -17.85 18.88
C THR A 105 0.62 -17.36 19.37
N LEU A 106 0.60 -16.36 20.25
CA LEU A 106 -0.64 -15.76 20.76
C LEU A 106 -1.43 -15.08 19.64
N LEU A 107 -0.78 -14.31 18.78
CA LEU A 107 -1.41 -13.71 17.62
C LEU A 107 -1.94 -14.76 16.64
N TYR A 108 -1.20 -15.86 16.44
CA TYR A 108 -1.62 -16.96 15.60
C TYR A 108 -2.88 -17.64 16.15
N ILE A 109 -2.94 -17.90 17.47
CA ILE A 109 -4.12 -18.48 18.13
C ILE A 109 -5.32 -17.54 17.99
N ILE A 110 -5.16 -16.25 18.30
CA ILE A 110 -6.25 -15.25 18.20
C ILE A 110 -6.76 -15.17 16.76
N THR A 111 -5.85 -15.06 15.79
CA THR A 111 -6.21 -14.95 14.37
C THR A 111 -6.92 -16.21 13.89
N THR A 112 -6.41 -17.39 14.27
CA THR A 112 -7.02 -18.67 13.91
C THR A 112 -8.42 -18.78 14.53
N LEU A 113 -8.57 -18.43 15.81
CA LEU A 113 -9.83 -18.50 16.54
C LEU A 113 -10.87 -17.50 16.01
N MET A 114 -10.47 -16.30 15.60
CA MET A 114 -11.38 -15.34 14.94
C MET A 114 -11.70 -15.75 13.49
N SER A 115 -10.78 -16.41 12.81
CA SER A 115 -10.98 -16.84 11.42
C SER A 115 -11.88 -18.08 11.30
N ILE A 116 -11.79 -19.04 12.23
CA ILE A 116 -12.62 -20.27 12.23
C ILE A 116 -14.13 -20.00 12.11
N PRO A 117 -14.77 -19.13 12.94
CA PRO A 117 -16.20 -18.85 12.79
C PRO A 117 -16.50 -18.11 11.48
N SER A 118 -15.57 -17.28 10.99
CA SER A 118 -15.71 -16.65 9.67
C SER A 118 -15.75 -17.70 8.56
N VAL A 119 -14.89 -18.71 8.61
CA VAL A 119 -14.85 -19.80 7.61
C VAL A 119 -16.11 -20.67 7.70
N GLY A 120 -16.57 -21.02 8.89
CA GLY A 120 -17.80 -21.79 9.07
C GLY A 120 -19.05 -21.06 8.58
N TRP A 121 -19.12 -19.74 8.82
CA TRP A 121 -20.18 -18.90 8.25
C TRP A 121 -20.11 -18.83 6.72
N ILE A 122 -18.91 -18.74 6.15
CA ILE A 122 -18.72 -18.70 4.70
C ILE A 122 -19.07 -20.05 4.05
N ASP A 123 -18.85 -21.19 4.72
CA ASP A 123 -19.14 -22.50 4.11
C ASP A 123 -20.65 -22.79 4.05
N GLN A 124 -21.39 -22.46 5.13
CA GLN A 124 -22.85 -22.63 5.15
C GLN A 124 -23.58 -21.66 4.20
N TRP A 125 -23.08 -20.43 4.04
CA TRP A 125 -23.71 -19.43 3.17
C TRP A 125 -23.13 -19.40 1.76
N GLY A 126 -21.87 -19.77 1.56
CA GLY A 126 -21.11 -19.51 0.33
C GLY A 126 -21.64 -20.25 -0.89
N ARG A 127 -22.07 -21.51 -0.73
CA ARG A 127 -22.66 -22.28 -1.84
C ARG A 127 -24.06 -21.78 -2.21
N SER A 128 -24.83 -21.34 -1.22
CA SER A 128 -26.16 -20.74 -1.42
C SER A 128 -26.05 -19.32 -1.97
N LEU A 129 -25.07 -18.54 -1.54
CA LEU A 129 -24.87 -17.13 -1.92
C LEU A 129 -24.48 -16.99 -3.39
N LEU A 130 -23.69 -17.91 -3.94
CA LEU A 130 -23.41 -17.94 -5.38
C LEU A 130 -24.68 -18.25 -6.20
N VAL A 131 -25.47 -19.24 -5.78
CA VAL A 131 -26.72 -19.59 -6.47
C VAL A 131 -27.75 -18.45 -6.36
N ARG A 132 -27.87 -17.84 -5.18
CA ARG A 132 -28.72 -16.67 -4.93
C ARG A 132 -28.27 -15.46 -5.75
N ALA A 133 -26.97 -15.20 -5.87
CA ALA A 133 -26.43 -14.11 -6.69
C ALA A 133 -26.68 -14.31 -8.19
N ILE A 134 -26.52 -15.53 -8.70
CA ILE A 134 -26.83 -15.85 -10.10
C ILE A 134 -28.32 -15.70 -10.38
N LEU A 135 -29.18 -16.23 -9.49
CA LEU A 135 -30.63 -16.11 -9.61
C LEU A 135 -31.09 -14.65 -9.55
N PHE A 136 -30.50 -13.86 -8.65
CA PHE A 136 -30.75 -12.43 -8.52
C PHE A 136 -30.38 -11.67 -9.81
N GLY A 137 -29.19 -11.94 -10.36
CA GLY A 137 -28.73 -11.33 -11.61
C GLY A 137 -29.63 -11.68 -12.80
N PHE A 138 -30.06 -12.94 -12.89
CA PHE A 138 -31.00 -13.38 -13.93
C PHE A 138 -32.38 -12.70 -13.82
N LEU A 139 -32.91 -12.56 -12.59
CA LEU A 139 -34.19 -11.91 -12.35
C LEU A 139 -34.12 -10.41 -12.70
N GLN A 140 -33.04 -9.73 -12.34
CA GLN A 140 -32.80 -8.32 -12.72
C GLN A 140 -32.67 -8.15 -14.23
N PHE A 141 -32.02 -9.08 -14.92
CA PHE A 141 -31.95 -9.09 -16.39
C PHE A 141 -33.34 -9.25 -17.02
N LEU A 142 -34.19 -10.14 -16.51
CA LEU A 142 -35.57 -10.30 -16.98
C LEU A 142 -36.41 -9.04 -16.73
N ILE A 143 -36.35 -8.47 -15.52
CA ILE A 143 -37.07 -7.24 -15.18
C ILE A 143 -36.62 -6.10 -16.10
N GLY A 144 -35.31 -5.92 -16.31
CA GLY A 144 -34.75 -4.94 -17.23
C GLY A 144 -35.15 -5.16 -18.68
N GLY A 145 -35.19 -6.41 -19.15
CA GLY A 145 -35.70 -6.77 -20.48
C GLY A 145 -37.18 -6.44 -20.66
N LEU A 146 -37.99 -6.64 -19.62
CA LEU A 146 -39.41 -6.32 -19.62
C LEU A 146 -39.65 -4.80 -19.65
N PHE A 147 -38.88 -4.04 -18.87
CA PHE A 147 -38.87 -2.59 -18.93
C PHE A 147 -38.41 -2.05 -20.28
N ARG A 148 -37.48 -2.73 -20.97
CA ARG A 148 -37.04 -2.32 -22.31
C ARG A 148 -38.13 -2.48 -23.37
N GLN A 149 -38.97 -3.52 -23.28
CA GLN A 149 -40.02 -3.78 -24.27
C GLN A 149 -41.31 -2.99 -24.02
N TYR A 150 -41.68 -2.79 -22.75
CA TYR A 150 -42.98 -2.21 -22.37
C TYR A 150 -42.87 -0.88 -21.60
N GLY A 151 -41.66 -0.42 -21.32
CA GLY A 151 -41.43 0.85 -20.61
C GLY A 151 -41.65 2.04 -21.54
N LEU A 152 -42.77 2.74 -21.36
CA LEU A 152 -43.00 4.04 -21.97
C LEU A 152 -42.43 5.13 -21.06
N THR A 153 -41.58 6.00 -21.62
CA THR A 153 -41.05 7.17 -20.90
C THR A 153 -42.09 8.29 -20.95
N LEU A 154 -42.80 8.53 -19.86
CA LEU A 154 -43.71 9.67 -19.76
C LEU A 154 -42.93 10.92 -19.35
N SER A 155 -42.80 11.87 -20.27
CA SER A 155 -41.97 13.08 -20.13
C SER A 155 -42.49 14.13 -19.14
N GLN A 156 -43.70 14.01 -18.59
CA GLN A 156 -44.22 15.01 -17.65
C GLN A 156 -45.20 14.38 -16.66
N THR A 157 -44.76 14.15 -15.42
CA THR A 157 -45.45 14.57 -14.16
C THR A 157 -44.72 14.01 -12.92
N SER A 158 -44.66 14.85 -11.89
CA SER A 158 -44.07 14.57 -10.57
C SER A 158 -44.81 13.42 -9.87
N HIS A 159 -44.28 12.19 -9.93
CA HIS A 159 -44.12 11.24 -8.80
C HIS A 159 -43.89 9.77 -9.20
N SER A 160 -43.97 9.35 -10.47
CA SER A 160 -43.34 8.09 -10.92
C SER A 160 -43.03 8.08 -12.42
N PRO A 161 -41.76 7.99 -12.85
CA PRO A 161 -41.35 8.18 -14.24
C PRO A 161 -41.71 7.02 -15.19
N TRP A 162 -42.29 5.92 -14.69
CA TRP A 162 -42.59 4.73 -15.47
C TRP A 162 -44.02 4.26 -15.22
N LYS A 163 -44.81 4.11 -16.30
CA LYS A 163 -46.17 3.57 -16.25
C LYS A 163 -46.34 2.57 -17.40
N ILE A 164 -46.78 1.36 -17.09
CA ILE A 164 -47.05 0.29 -18.05
C ILE A 164 -48.55 0.26 -18.25
N ASP A 165 -49.02 0.93 -19.29
CA ASP A 165 -50.42 0.89 -19.72
C ASP A 165 -50.57 -0.30 -20.72
N ASP A 166 -51.68 -1.04 -20.60
CA ASP A 166 -52.13 -2.17 -21.46
C ASP A 166 -51.80 -3.63 -21.08
N HIS A 167 -50.86 -3.92 -20.16
CA HIS A 167 -50.59 -5.32 -19.76
C HIS A 167 -50.55 -5.56 -18.24
N PRO A 168 -51.68 -5.92 -17.60
CA PRO A 168 -51.75 -6.13 -16.15
C PRO A 168 -50.90 -7.33 -15.67
N ALA A 169 -50.65 -8.31 -16.54
CA ALA A 169 -49.77 -9.44 -16.25
C ALA A 169 -48.30 -9.00 -16.06
N VAL A 170 -47.83 -8.09 -16.92
CA VAL A 170 -46.46 -7.56 -16.91
C VAL A 170 -46.18 -6.77 -15.63
N THR A 171 -47.12 -5.91 -15.22
CA THR A 171 -47.02 -5.14 -13.96
C THR A 171 -46.97 -6.05 -12.74
N ARG A 172 -47.79 -7.12 -12.68
CA ARG A 172 -47.76 -8.09 -11.58
C ARG A 172 -46.47 -8.90 -11.55
N THR A 173 -45.91 -9.27 -12.71
CA THR A 173 -44.63 -9.99 -12.76
C THR A 173 -43.46 -9.15 -12.27
N ILE A 174 -43.45 -7.85 -12.58
CA ILE A 174 -42.42 -6.93 -12.08
C ILE A 174 -42.55 -6.75 -10.56
N GLN A 175 -43.76 -6.52 -10.06
CA GLN A 175 -44.00 -6.42 -8.62
C GLN A 175 -43.62 -7.70 -7.86
N ALA A 176 -44.06 -8.86 -8.35
CA ALA A 176 -43.68 -10.16 -7.78
C ALA A 176 -42.16 -10.38 -7.81
N GLY A 177 -41.48 -9.97 -8.88
CA GLY A 177 -40.03 -9.99 -9.00
C GLY A 177 -39.34 -9.13 -7.93
N TYR A 178 -39.82 -7.91 -7.67
CA TYR A 178 -39.29 -7.05 -6.60
C TYR A 178 -39.51 -7.63 -5.20
N TYR A 179 -40.69 -8.19 -4.92
CA TYR A 179 -40.95 -8.84 -3.62
C TYR A 179 -40.10 -10.09 -3.41
N LEU A 180 -39.89 -10.87 -4.46
CA LEU A 180 -39.02 -12.05 -4.42
C LEU A 180 -37.55 -11.66 -4.22
N ASN A 181 -37.12 -10.57 -4.84
CA ASN A 181 -35.78 -9.99 -4.67
C ASN A 181 -35.51 -9.51 -3.23
N LEU A 182 -36.53 -9.02 -2.52
CA LEU A 182 -36.43 -8.62 -1.11
C LEU A 182 -36.23 -9.81 -0.14
N MET A 183 -36.64 -11.02 -0.55
CA MET A 183 -36.61 -12.22 0.28
C MET A 183 -35.34 -13.08 0.06
N ILE A 184 -34.64 -12.89 -1.07
CA ILE A 184 -33.42 -13.61 -1.48
C ILE A 184 -32.18 -12.82 -1.10
#